data_AF-A0A453SVN9-F1
#
_entry.id   AF-A0A453SVN9-F1
#
_cell.length_a   1.000
_cell.length_b   1.000
_cell.length_c   1.000
_cell.angle_alpha   90.00
_cell.angle_beta   90.00
_cell.angle_gamma   90.00
#
_symmetry.space_group_name_H-M   'P 1'
#
loop_
_entity.id
_entity.type
_entity.pdbx_description
1 polymer ?
#
loop_
_entity_poly.entity_id
_entity_poly.type
_entity_poly.pdbx_seq_one_letter_code
_entity_poly.pdbx_strand_id
1 'polypeptide(L)'
;MFAEELLAYSDSFNASAFFSCLRFMGDVTDEAVAAVDKIEAALGKFSDGPFFLGQFSLVDIAYVPFIERLQISYSGIKNYDIVGGRPNLGRFIEEVNKINAYTQTKLDTQVTLDIIKEKFGVP
;
A
#
# COMPACT_ATOMS: atom_id res chain seq x y z
N MET A 1 0.02 18.60 11.98
CA MET A 1 1.23 17.77 12.21
C MET A 1 1.34 16.71 11.11
N PHE A 2 2.53 16.18 10.82
CA PHE A 2 2.71 15.26 9.68
C PHE A 2 1.81 14.01 9.70
N ALA A 3 1.45 13.51 10.89
CA ALA A 3 0.48 12.43 11.02
C ALA A 3 -0.91 12.78 10.46
N GLU A 4 -1.41 13.99 10.73
CA GLU A 4 -2.71 14.47 10.23
C GLU A 4 -2.67 14.66 8.71
N GLU A 5 -1.54 15.11 8.16
CA GLU A 5 -1.34 15.23 6.72
C GLU A 5 -1.41 13.86 6.03
N LEU A 6 -0.78 12.83 6.62
CA LEU A 6 -0.84 11.47 6.11
C LEU A 6 -2.24 10.88 6.24
N LEU A 7 -2.93 11.08 7.37
CA LEU A 7 -4.30 10.61 7.52
C LEU A 7 -5.26 11.31 6.56
N ALA A 8 -5.10 12.62 6.34
CA ALA A 8 -5.89 13.35 5.34
C ALA A 8 -5.59 12.89 3.89
N TYR A 9 -4.39 12.38 3.64
CA TYR A 9 -3.99 11.89 2.32
C TYR A 9 -4.45 10.46 2.01
N SER A 10 -4.87 9.66 3.00
CA SER A 10 -5.13 8.22 2.80
C SER A 10 -6.19 7.94 1.73
N ASP A 11 -7.25 8.76 1.70
CA ASP A 11 -8.32 8.62 0.70
C ASP A 11 -7.84 8.94 -0.71
N SER A 12 -6.97 9.96 -0.84
CA SER A 12 -6.36 10.31 -2.13
C SER A 12 -5.39 9.22 -2.60
N PHE A 13 -4.59 8.68 -1.69
CA PHE A 13 -3.73 7.53 -1.99
C PHE A 13 -4.57 6.35 -2.51
N ASN A 14 -5.65 5.98 -1.80
CA ASN A 14 -6.52 4.88 -2.21
C ASN A 14 -7.21 5.17 -3.56
N ALA A 15 -7.64 6.40 -3.81
CA ALA A 15 -8.23 6.80 -5.09
C ALA A 15 -7.25 6.63 -6.25
N SER A 16 -6.04 7.17 -6.12
CA SER A 16 -5.03 7.21 -7.19
C SER A 16 -4.28 5.90 -7.37
N ALA A 17 -3.87 5.24 -6.28
CA ALA A 17 -3.09 4.01 -6.34
C ALA A 17 -3.98 2.77 -6.50
N PHE A 18 -5.21 2.77 -5.98
CA PHE A 18 -6.02 1.55 -5.97
C PHE A 18 -7.21 1.64 -6.92
N PHE A 19 -8.13 2.57 -6.69
CA PHE A 19 -9.43 2.57 -7.39
C PHE A 19 -9.34 2.98 -8.85
N SER A 20 -8.54 3.98 -9.22
CA SER A 20 -8.41 4.41 -10.62
C SER A 20 -7.64 3.37 -11.44
N CYS A 21 -6.54 2.85 -10.90
CA CYS A 21 -5.65 1.93 -11.61
C CYS A 21 -6.29 0.56 -11.87
N LEU A 22 -7.05 0.01 -10.91
CA LEU A 22 -7.64 -1.33 -11.03
C LEU A 22 -8.93 -1.39 -11.85
N ARG A 23 -9.56 -0.25 -12.18
CA ARG A 23 -10.76 -0.21 -13.04
C ARG A 23 -10.49 -0.48 -14.52
N PHE A 24 -9.23 -0.40 -14.95
CA PHE A 24 -8.85 -0.57 -16.35
C PHE A 24 -7.78 -1.65 -16.46
N MET A 25 -7.83 -2.51 -17.47
CA MET A 25 -6.82 -3.56 -17.70
C MET A 25 -5.51 -3.06 -18.34
N GLY A 26 -5.24 -1.75 -18.28
CA GLY A 26 -4.02 -1.15 -18.82
C GLY A 26 -2.84 -1.16 -17.84
N ASP A 27 -1.72 -0.61 -18.30
CA ASP A 27 -0.53 -0.41 -17.47
C ASP A 27 -0.81 0.45 -16.23
N VAL A 28 0.07 0.37 -15.24
CA VAL A 28 0.03 1.24 -14.06
C VAL A 28 0.22 2.68 -14.51
N THR A 29 -0.70 3.57 -14.11
CA THR A 29 -0.65 4.98 -14.51
C THR A 29 0.44 5.74 -13.77
N ASP A 30 0.95 6.82 -14.38
CA ASP A 30 1.90 7.74 -13.73
C ASP A 30 1.36 8.31 -12.41
N GLU A 31 0.05 8.54 -12.35
CA GLU A 31 -0.64 8.99 -11.13
C GLU A 31 -0.52 7.96 -9.99
N ALA A 32 -0.72 6.68 -10.32
CA ALA A 32 -0.58 5.62 -9.35
C ALA A 32 0.88 5.45 -8.90
N VAL A 33 1.83 5.54 -9.83
CA VAL A 33 3.27 5.54 -9.52
C VAL A 33 3.62 6.67 -8.56
N ALA A 34 3.18 7.90 -8.86
CA ALA A 34 3.43 9.08 -8.03
C ALA A 34 2.79 8.95 -6.63
N ALA A 35 1.62 8.33 -6.52
CA ALA A 35 0.97 8.06 -5.24
C ALA A 35 1.79 7.10 -4.38
N VAL A 36 2.35 6.02 -4.96
CA VAL A 36 3.23 5.08 -4.24
C VAL A 36 4.58 5.72 -3.92
N ASP A 37 5.14 6.54 -4.81
CA ASP A 37 6.38 7.29 -4.55
C ASP A 37 6.24 8.28 -3.39
N LYS A 38 5.06 8.86 -3.21
CA LYS A 38 4.76 9.69 -2.04
C LYS A 38 4.74 8.89 -0.74
N ILE A 39 4.29 7.63 -0.77
CA ILE A 39 4.39 6.72 0.38
C ILE A 39 5.85 6.37 0.69
N GLU A 40 6.63 6.05 -0.34
CA GLU A 40 8.08 5.81 -0.22
C GLU A 40 8.78 7.01 0.45
N ALA A 41 8.53 8.23 -0.04
CA ALA A 41 9.10 9.45 0.53
C ALA A 41 8.65 9.70 1.97
N ALA A 42 7.39 9.39 2.30
CA ALA A 42 6.86 9.55 3.66
C ALA A 42 7.51 8.56 4.65
N LEU A 43 7.71 7.30 4.24
CA LEU A 43 8.40 6.29 5.03
C LEU A 43 9.89 6.62 5.23
N GLY A 44 10.51 7.31 4.28
CA GLY A 44 11.89 7.78 4.40
C GLY A 44 12.10 9.05 5.23
N LYS A 45 11.04 9.67 5.77
CA LYS A 45 11.13 10.99 6.41
C LYS A 45 11.83 10.96 7.78
N PHE A 46 11.65 9.90 8.56
CA PHE A 46 12.23 9.78 9.90
C PHE A 46 13.28 8.67 9.91
N SER A 47 14.40 8.92 10.57
CA SER A 47 15.50 7.95 10.69
C SER A 47 15.30 6.88 11.76
N ASP A 48 14.30 7.08 12.63
CA ASP A 48 14.18 6.34 13.88
C ASP A 48 13.49 4.99 13.74
N GLY A 49 13.13 4.59 12.51
CA GLY A 49 12.61 3.27 12.20
C GLY A 49 11.82 3.24 10.88
N PRO A 50 11.25 2.07 10.54
CA PRO A 50 10.68 1.77 9.22
C PRO A 50 9.22 2.25 9.05
N PHE A 51 8.67 2.98 10.02
CA PHE A 51 7.27 3.38 10.09
C PHE A 51 7.08 4.85 9.70
N PHE A 52 5.86 5.25 9.36
CA PHE A 52 5.57 6.60 8.85
C PHE A 52 6.02 7.74 9.79
N LEU A 53 6.03 7.48 11.10
CA LEU A 53 6.46 8.42 12.13
C LEU A 53 7.74 7.94 12.84
N GLY A 54 8.55 7.11 12.19
CA GLY A 54 9.73 6.44 12.75
C GLY A 54 9.38 5.22 13.59
N GLN A 55 8.38 5.33 14.46
CA GLN A 55 7.86 4.23 15.29
C GLN A 55 6.42 3.87 14.88
N PHE A 56 6.01 2.63 15.16
CA PHE A 56 4.68 2.14 14.81
C PHE A 56 3.58 3.00 15.46
N SER A 57 2.59 3.37 14.66
CA SER A 57 1.60 4.38 15.01
C SER A 57 0.24 4.12 14.36
N LEU A 58 -0.74 4.96 14.68
CA LEU A 58 -2.06 4.93 14.02
C LEU A 58 -1.98 5.19 12.52
N VAL A 59 -0.96 5.89 12.04
CA VAL A 59 -0.77 6.12 10.60
C VAL A 59 -0.47 4.79 9.92
N ASP A 60 0.41 3.97 10.48
CA ASP A 60 0.75 2.66 9.92
C ASP A 60 -0.48 1.74 9.89
N ILE A 61 -1.29 1.76 10.94
CA ILE A 61 -2.57 1.01 11.01
C ILE A 61 -3.54 1.46 9.91
N ALA A 62 -3.61 2.76 9.61
CA ALA A 62 -4.48 3.29 8.58
C ALA A 62 -4.04 2.86 7.16
N TYR A 63 -2.74 2.72 6.92
CA TYR A 63 -2.19 2.46 5.59
C TYR A 63 -1.94 0.98 5.29
N VAL A 64 -1.48 0.20 6.28
CA VAL A 64 -1.00 -1.18 6.06
C VAL A 64 -2.00 -2.09 5.33
N PRO A 65 -3.32 -2.08 5.63
CA PRO A 65 -4.25 -2.97 4.96
C PRO A 65 -4.44 -2.59 3.47
N PHE A 66 -4.25 -1.33 3.11
CA PHE A 66 -4.37 -0.87 1.71
C PHE A 66 -3.10 -1.13 0.92
N ILE A 67 -1.93 -0.91 1.53
CA ILE A 67 -0.64 -1.25 0.93
C ILE A 67 -0.55 -2.75 0.64
N GLU A 68 -1.02 -3.60 1.55
CA GLU A 68 -1.09 -5.05 1.32
C GLU A 68 -1.97 -5.40 0.12
N ARG A 69 -3.20 -4.87 0.07
CA ARG A 69 -4.12 -5.13 -1.05
C ARG A 69 -3.57 -4.58 -2.35
N LEU A 70 -2.92 -3.43 -2.33
CA LEU A 70 -2.24 -2.84 -3.48
C LEU A 70 -1.15 -3.78 -4.01
N GLN A 71 -0.29 -4.30 -3.13
CA GLN A 71 0.77 -5.25 -3.50
C GLN A 71 0.20 -6.50 -4.17
N ILE A 72 -0.82 -7.12 -3.56
CA ILE A 72 -1.48 -8.31 -4.09
C ILE A 72 -2.11 -8.03 -5.46
N SER A 73 -2.83 -6.91 -5.59
CA SER A 73 -3.52 -6.55 -6.84
C SER A 73 -2.55 -6.23 -7.95
N TYR A 74 -1.49 -5.46 -7.65
CA TYR A 74 -0.53 -5.04 -8.66
C TYR A 74 0.29 -6.23 -9.16
N SER A 75 0.70 -7.13 -8.26
CA SER A 75 1.36 -8.37 -8.67
C SER A 75 0.41 -9.28 -9.46
N GLY A 76 -0.82 -9.49 -8.98
CA GLY A 76 -1.75 -10.48 -9.54
C GLY A 76 -2.53 -10.04 -10.78
N ILE A 77 -2.70 -8.73 -10.99
CA ILE A 77 -3.52 -8.17 -12.08
C ILE A 77 -2.65 -7.39 -13.07
N LYS A 78 -1.68 -6.62 -12.58
CA LYS A 78 -0.87 -5.70 -13.40
C LYS A 78 0.51 -6.25 -13.73
N ASN A 79 0.92 -7.36 -13.12
CA ASN A 79 2.30 -7.86 -13.17
C ASN A 79 3.34 -6.76 -12.83
N TYR A 80 3.02 -5.94 -11.82
CA TYR A 80 3.83 -4.79 -11.40
C TYR A 80 4.32 -4.97 -9.97
N ASP A 81 5.62 -4.75 -9.78
CA ASP A 81 6.25 -4.76 -8.45
C ASP A 81 6.24 -3.35 -7.83
N ILE A 82 5.44 -3.16 -6.78
CA ILE A 82 5.37 -1.88 -6.08
C ILE A 82 6.61 -1.56 -5.25
N VAL A 83 7.44 -2.55 -4.89
CA VAL A 83 8.67 -2.32 -4.11
C VAL A 83 9.89 -2.03 -4.99
N GLY A 84 9.80 -2.29 -6.30
CA GLY A 84 10.85 -1.98 -7.26
C GLY A 84 11.25 -0.50 -7.19
N GLY A 85 12.48 -0.22 -6.77
CA GLY A 85 13.00 1.14 -6.58
C GLY A 85 12.50 1.89 -5.33
N ARG A 86 11.74 1.22 -4.44
CA ARG A 86 11.12 1.80 -3.24
C ARG A 86 11.54 1.04 -1.96
N PRO A 87 12.81 1.21 -1.51
CA PRO A 87 13.36 0.44 -0.42
C PRO A 87 12.69 0.71 0.94
N ASN A 88 12.19 1.92 1.21
CA ASN A 88 11.51 2.20 2.49
C ASN A 88 10.16 1.49 2.56
N LEU A 89 9.42 1.45 1.45
CA LEU A 89 8.19 0.67 1.33
C LEU A 89 8.46 -0.84 1.51
N GLY A 90 9.52 -1.37 0.89
CA GLY A 90 9.92 -2.76 1.11
C GLY A 90 10.19 -3.07 2.58
N ARG A 91 10.95 -2.20 3.26
CA ARG A 91 11.27 -2.36 4.69
C ARG A 91 10.03 -2.23 5.57
N PHE A 92 9.14 -1.29 5.27
CA PHE A 92 7.86 -1.14 5.97
C PHE A 92 7.04 -2.44 5.90
N ILE A 93 6.88 -3.01 4.69
CA ILE A 93 6.14 -4.26 4.48
C ILE A 93 6.77 -5.42 5.27
N GLU A 94 8.10 -5.53 5.27
CA GLU A 94 8.78 -6.56 6.05
C GLU A 94 8.47 -6.44 7.56
N GLU A 95 8.55 -5.22 8.09
CA GLU A 95 8.45 -4.96 9.53
C GLU A 95 7.01 -5.05 10.05
N VAL A 96 6.01 -4.58 9.29
CA VAL A 96 4.59 -4.77 9.66
C VAL A 96 4.19 -6.25 9.67
N ASN A 97 4.76 -7.08 8.79
CA ASN A 97 4.50 -8.53 8.77
C ASN A 97 5.14 -9.27 9.96
N LYS A 98 5.97 -8.61 10.79
CA LYS A 98 6.47 -9.15 12.06
C LYS A 98 5.51 -8.87 13.23
N ILE A 99 4.52 -7.98 13.05
CA ILE A 99 3.57 -7.60 14.09
C ILE A 99 2.46 -8.65 14.18
N ASN A 100 2.49 -9.47 15.24
CA ASN A 100 1.52 -10.56 15.46
C ASN A 100 0.06 -10.07 15.38
N ALA A 101 -0.24 -8.91 15.97
CA ALA A 101 -1.59 -8.34 15.95
C ALA A 101 -2.06 -8.01 14.52
N TYR A 102 -1.16 -7.58 13.64
CA TYR A 102 -1.48 -7.33 12.24
C TYR A 102 -1.65 -8.64 11.46
N THR A 103 -0.73 -9.59 11.62
CA THR A 103 -0.77 -10.85 10.87
C THR A 103 -2.03 -11.66 11.12
N GLN A 104 -2.66 -11.52 12.29
CA GLN A 104 -3.93 -12.18 12.63
C GLN A 104 -5.14 -11.60 11.88
N THR A 105 -5.03 -10.40 11.27
CA THR A 105 -6.14 -9.78 10.52
C THR A 105 -6.07 -10.04 9.01
N LYS A 106 -4.98 -10.63 8.54
CA LYS A 106 -4.75 -10.91 7.12
C LYS A 106 -5.68 -12.00 6.63
N LEU A 107 -6.19 -11.81 5.42
CA LEU A 107 -6.86 -12.86 4.67
C LEU A 107 -5.84 -13.65 3.85
N ASP A 108 -6.24 -14.83 3.39
CA ASP A 108 -5.48 -15.54 2.38
C ASP A 108 -5.26 -14.65 1.14
N THR A 109 -4.08 -14.77 0.53
CA THR A 109 -3.69 -13.90 -0.60
C THR A 109 -4.56 -14.15 -1.83
N GLN A 110 -4.90 -15.42 -2.12
CA GLN A 110 -5.75 -15.75 -3.25
C GLN A 110 -7.18 -15.29 -3.01
N VAL A 111 -7.71 -15.49 -1.80
CA VAL A 111 -9.03 -14.97 -1.40
C VAL A 111 -9.11 -13.45 -1.56
N THR A 112 -8.06 -12.74 -1.14
CA THR A 112 -7.97 -11.27 -1.28
C THR A 112 -7.98 -10.85 -2.75
N LEU A 113 -7.19 -11.54 -3.59
CA LEU A 113 -7.13 -11.27 -5.02
C LEU A 113 -8.49 -11.52 -5.70
N ASP A 114 -9.16 -12.62 -5.37
CA ASP A 114 -10.47 -12.98 -5.95
C ASP A 114 -11.54 -11.94 -5.60
N ILE A 115 -11.59 -11.49 -4.33
CA ILE A 115 -12.50 -10.41 -3.89
C ILE A 115 -12.24 -9.11 -4.66
N ILE A 116 -10.98 -8.77 -4.90
CA ILE A 116 -10.61 -7.56 -5.63
C ILE A 116 -10.99 -7.69 -7.10
N LYS A 117 -10.72 -8.84 -7.72
CA LYS A 117 -11.13 -9.12 -9.10
C LYS A 117 -12.64 -8.99 -9.28
N GLU A 118 -13.42 -9.62 -8.40
CA GLU A 118 -14.88 -9.51 -8.38
C GLU A 118 -15.34 -8.04 -8.26
N LYS A 119 -14.78 -7.31 -7.28
CA LYS A 119 -15.14 -5.91 -7.02
C LYS A 119 -14.88 -4.98 -8.21
N PHE A 120 -13.83 -5.23 -8.98
CA PHE A 120 -13.42 -4.38 -10.11
C PHE A 120 -13.78 -4.95 -11.48
N GLY A 121 -14.47 -6.10 -11.55
CA GLY A 121 -14.83 -6.74 -12.81
C GLY A 121 -13.61 -7.19 -13.63
N VAL A 122 -12.52 -7.53 -12.96
CA VAL A 122 -11.30 -8.05 -13.58
C VAL A 122 -11.42 -9.57 -13.71
N PRO A 123 -11.22 -10.14 -14.92
CA PRO A 123 -11.27 -11.59 -15.11
C PRO A 123 -10.12 -12.35 -14.42
#